data_AF-A0A947JH21-F1
#
_entry.id   AF-A0A947JH21-F1
#
_cell.length_a   1.000
_cell.length_b   1.000
_cell.length_c   1.000
_cell.angle_alpha   90.00
_cell.angle_beta   90.00
_cell.angle_gamma   90.00
#
_symmetry.space_group_name_H-M   'P 1'
#
loop_
_entity.id
_entity.type
_entity.pdbx_description
1 polymer ?
#
loop_
_entity_poly.entity_id
_entity_poly.type
_entity_poly.pdbx_seq_one_letter_code
_entity_poly.pdbx_strand_id
1 'polypeptide(L)' 'MNNENTFHKGDAVSEEGDYICVPCGYQKHFKNGDAFTECTSCLAGTEKGHDDYVDGTELWEKVQSSGE' A
#
# COMPACT_ATOMS: atom_id res chain seq x y z
N MET A 1 -6.24 -0.24 18.86
CA MET A 1 -6.02 -0.65 17.46
C MET A 1 -4.62 -0.17 17.10
N ASN A 2 -3.62 -1.06 17.09
CA ASN A 2 -2.24 -0.72 16.76
C ASN A 2 -2.10 -0.76 15.23
N ASN A 3 -2.35 0.38 14.58
CA ASN A 3 -2.15 0.53 13.14
C ASN A 3 -0.73 1.09 12.92
N GLU A 4 0.29 0.31 13.26
CA GLU A 4 1.72 0.71 13.16
C GLU A 4 2.43 0.10 11.94
N ASN A 5 1.68 -0.52 11.01
CA ASN A 5 2.23 -1.24 9.86
C ASN A 5 1.79 -0.64 8.51
N THR A 6 1.31 0.60 8.51
CA THR A 6 0.96 1.37 7.31
C THR A 6 2.13 2.26 6.89
N PHE A 7 2.56 2.15 5.63
CA PHE A 7 3.69 2.88 5.05
C PHE A 7 3.23 3.84 3.96
N HIS A 8 3.78 5.04 3.93
CA HIS A 8 3.41 6.07 2.95
C HIS A 8 4.23 5.95 1.67
N LYS A 9 3.72 6.52 0.57
CA LYS A 9 4.50 6.67 -0.67
C LYS A 9 5.79 7.45 -0.42
N GLY A 10 6.88 6.96 -0.98
CA GLY A 10 8.23 7.50 -0.79
C GLY A 10 8.94 7.04 0.49
N ASP A 11 8.25 6.34 1.40
CA ASP A 11 8.89 5.76 2.57
C ASP A 11 9.79 4.58 2.17
N ALA A 12 10.84 4.33 2.95
CA ALA A 12 11.81 3.29 2.65
C ALA A 12 11.34 1.94 3.21
N VAL A 13 11.33 0.93 2.34
CA VAL A 13 10.92 -0.43 2.67
C VAL A 13 11.94 -1.04 3.62
N SER A 14 11.54 -1.13 4.89
CA SER A 14 12.40 -1.67 5.95
C SER A 14 12.48 -3.19 5.93
N GLU A 15 11.49 -3.87 5.35
CA GLU A 15 11.47 -5.34 5.26
C GLU A 15 11.01 -5.78 3.87
N GLU A 16 11.75 -6.66 3.22
CA GLU A 16 11.30 -7.26 1.96
C GLU A 16 10.02 -8.09 2.20
N GLY A 17 9.07 -7.99 1.28
CA GLY A 17 7.84 -8.76 1.34
C GLY A 17 6.74 -8.21 0.45
N ASP A 18 5.59 -8.85 0.55
CA ASP A 18 4.38 -8.42 -0.11
C ASP A 18 3.66 -7.36 0.73
N TYR A 19 3.21 -6.31 0.06
CA TYR A 19 2.47 -5.21 0.68
C TYR A 19 1.18 -5.00 -0.11
N ILE A 20 0.11 -4.68 0.61
CA ILE A 20 -1.19 -4.37 0.05
C ILE A 20 -1.45 -2.88 0.24
N CYS A 21 -1.78 -2.23 -0.86
CA CYS A 21 -2.20 -0.84 -0.87
C CYS A 21 -3.66 -0.74 -0.42
N VAL A 22 -3.91 0.10 0.58
CA VAL A 22 -5.22 0.33 1.19
C VAL A 22 -5.68 1.75 0.83
N PRO A 23 -6.94 1.92 0.41
CA PRO A 23 -8.07 0.99 0.56
C PRO A 23 -8.32 -0.03 -0.57
N CYS A 24 -7.64 0.03 -1.73
CA CYS A 24 -8.07 -0.77 -2.89
C CYS A 24 -7.66 -2.25 -2.88
N GLY A 25 -6.77 -2.68 -1.98
CA GLY A 25 -6.34 -4.07 -1.89
C GLY A 25 -5.29 -4.48 -2.93
N TYR A 26 -4.62 -3.53 -3.59
CA TYR A 26 -3.62 -3.86 -4.61
C TYR A 26 -2.33 -4.40 -3.97
N GLN A 27 -1.95 -5.63 -4.30
CA GLN A 27 -0.75 -6.27 -3.77
C GLN A 27 0.47 -6.03 -4.66
N LYS A 28 1.59 -5.66 -4.05
CA LYS A 28 2.89 -5.50 -4.70
C LYS A 28 4.01 -5.98 -3.79
N HIS A 29 4.96 -6.70 -4.36
CA HIS A 29 6.16 -7.12 -3.65
C HIS A 29 7.22 -6.01 -3.69
N PHE A 30 7.72 -5.61 -2.52
CA PHE A 30 8.78 -4.61 -2.36
C PHE A 30 10.01 -5.25 -1.72
N LYS A 31 11.20 -4.80 -2.14
CA LYS A 31 12.48 -5.26 -1.60
C LYS A 31 12.95 -4.36 -0.47
N ASN A 32 13.78 -4.89 0.42
CA ASN A 32 14.42 -4.08 1.45
C ASN A 32 15.27 -2.96 0.80
N GLY A 33 15.06 -1.72 1.24
CA GLY A 33 15.72 -0.54 0.70
C GLY A 33 15.06 0.08 -0.54
N ASP A 34 14.03 -0.54 -1.12
CA ASP A 34 13.19 0.12 -2.12
C ASP A 34 12.33 1.22 -1.47
N ALA A 35 11.72 2.09 -2.29
CA ALA A 35 10.76 3.07 -1.83
C ALA A 35 9.33 2.65 -2.21
N PHE A 36 8.38 2.82 -1.29
CA PHE A 36 6.97 2.56 -1.58
C PHE A 36 6.48 3.47 -2.70
N THR A 37 5.97 2.87 -3.78
CA THR A 37 5.48 3.62 -4.95
C THR A 37 4.02 4.00 -4.78
N GLU A 38 3.57 5.03 -5.50
CA GLU A 38 2.16 5.37 -5.58
C GLU A 38 1.32 4.20 -6.11
N CYS A 39 0.09 4.09 -5.63
CA CYS A 39 -0.80 3.00 -5.91
C CYS A 39 -1.87 3.45 -6.91
N THR A 40 -1.44 3.68 -8.14
CA THR A 40 -2.33 4.10 -9.23
C THR A 40 -3.34 3.01 -9.61
N SER A 41 -3.15 1.76 -9.16
CA SER A 41 -4.10 0.68 -9.35
C SER A 41 -5.41 0.88 -8.58
N CYS A 42 -5.43 1.66 -7.49
CA CYS A 42 -6.68 2.07 -6.85
C CYS A 42 -7.54 2.94 -7.78
N LEU A 43 -6.93 3.61 -8.77
CA LEU A 43 -7.60 4.45 -9.75
C LEU A 43 -8.01 3.66 -11.02
N ALA A 44 -7.45 2.47 -11.21
CA ALA A 44 -7.69 1.63 -12.38
C ALA A 44 -9.05 0.90 -12.27
N GLY A 45 -10.14 1.61 -12.57
CA GLY A 45 -11.48 1.03 -12.59
C GLY A 45 -12.65 2.01 -12.53
N THR A 46 -12.40 3.31 -12.37
CA THR A 46 -13.45 4.33 -12.32
C THR A 46 -13.01 5.56 -13.11
N GLU A 47 -13.88 6.13 -13.96
CA GLU A 47 -13.63 7.40 -14.67
C GLU A 47 -13.46 8.62 -13.72
N LYS A 48 -13.62 8.41 -12.40
CA LYS A 48 -13.56 9.45 -11.36
C LYS A 48 -12.65 9.15 -10.16
N GLY A 49 -11.95 8.01 -10.12
CA GLY A 49 -11.34 7.53 -8.88
C GLY A 49 -12.43 7.10 -7.87
N HIS A 50 -12.06 6.31 -6.86
CA HIS A 50 -12.93 6.11 -5.71
C HIS A 50 -13.22 7.50 -5.10
N ASP A 51 -14.48 7.85 -4.79
CA ASP A 51 -14.86 9.17 -4.23
C ASP A 51 -14.07 9.51 -2.95
N ASP A 52 -13.57 8.48 -2.25
CA ASP A 52 -12.73 8.55 -1.05
C ASP A 52 -11.20 8.52 -1.33
N TYR A 53 -10.76 8.50 -2.60
CA TYR A 53 -9.34 8.57 -2.94
C TYR A 53 -8.84 10.01 -2.76
N VAL A 54 -8.17 10.24 -1.65
CA VAL A 54 -7.42 11.47 -1.42
C VAL A 54 -5.96 11.21 -1.81
N ASP A 55 -5.46 11.95 -2.80
CA ASP A 55 -4.04 11.90 -3.16
C ASP A 55 -3.17 12.14 -1.91
N GLY A 56 -2.31 11.18 -1.59
CA GLY A 56 -1.46 11.23 -0.39
C GLY A 56 -1.99 10.49 0.84
N THR A 57 -3.18 9.87 0.80
CA THR A 57 -3.66 8.96 1.87
C THR A 57 -3.45 7.48 1.54
N GLU A 58 -2.78 7.17 0.44
CA GLU A 58 -2.44 5.81 0.05
C GLU A 58 -1.43 5.23 1.03
N LEU A 59 -1.83 4.15 1.69
CA LEU A 59 -1.01 3.44 2.64
C LEU A 59 -0.72 2.04 2.12
N TRP A 60 0.51 1.60 2.29
CA TRP A 60 0.92 0.22 2.07
C TRP A 60 0.91 -0.51 3.41
N GLU A 61 0.23 -1.65 3.48
CA GLU A 61 0.24 -2.52 4.65
C GLU A 61 1.01 -3.79 4.30
N LYS A 62 1.95 -4.19 5.17
CA LYS A 62 2.69 -5.43 4.96
C LYS A 62 1.74 -6.62 5.08
N VAL A 63 1.75 -7.50 4.09
CA VAL A 63 1.08 -8.80 4.16
C VAL A 63 1.86 -9.64 5.17
N GLN A 64 1.45 -9.58 6.43
CA GLN A 64 1.85 -10.60 7.37
C GLN A 64 1.13 -11.86 6.92
N SER A 65 1.89 -12.86 6.48
CA SER A 65 1.38 -14.21 6.32
C SER A 65 1.03 -14.71 7.73
N SER A 66 -0.11 -14.27 8.25
CA SER A 66 -0.76 -14.90 9.41
C SER A 66 -1.14 -16.29 8.96
N GLY A 67 -0.21 -17.22 9.15
CA GLY A 67 -0.52 -18.63 9.13
C GLY A 67 -1.47 -18.91 10.28
N GLU A 68 -2.71 -19.23 9.93
CA GLU A 68 -3.69 -19.84 10.82
C GLU A 68 -4.28 -21.07 10.12
#